data_AF-A0A2D5XZ46-F1
#
_entry.id   AF-A0A2D5XZ46-F1
#
_cell.length_a   1.000
_cell.length_b   1.000
_cell.length_c   1.000
_cell.angle_alpha   90.00
_cell.angle_beta   90.00
_cell.angle_gamma   90.00
#
_symmetry.space_group_name_H-M   'P 1'
#
loop_
_entity.id
_entity.type
_entity.pdbx_description
1 polymer ?
#
loop_
_entity_poly.entity_id
_entity_poly.type
_entity_poly.pdbx_seq_one_letter_code
_entity_poly.pdbx_strand_id
1 'polypeptide(L)'
;MYQVELTKLAKQFLKKLSQQNAELILKKVHTLRDNPFPKLKKLKGSKLWRLRIANYRAVIDVIISGKKIRVLRIGHRKNIY
;
A
#
# COMPACT_ATOMS: atom_id res chain seq x y z
N MET A 1 -10.70 -13.11 -0.85
CA MET A 1 -9.27 -12.82 -0.67
C MET A 1 -8.73 -12.14 -1.93
N TYR A 2 -8.03 -11.02 -1.79
CA TYR A 2 -7.44 -10.24 -2.89
C TYR A 2 -5.98 -10.65 -3.12
N GLN A 3 -5.52 -10.61 -4.38
CA GLN A 3 -4.12 -10.75 -4.73
C GLN A 3 -3.41 -9.41 -4.57
N VAL A 4 -2.29 -9.39 -3.83
CA VAL A 4 -1.46 -8.19 -3.66
C VAL A 4 -0.30 -8.22 -4.63
N GLU A 5 -0.12 -7.14 -5.38
CA GLU A 5 1.00 -6.90 -6.27
C GLU A 5 1.74 -5.63 -5.86
N LEU A 6 3.07 -5.71 -5.75
CA LEU A 6 3.93 -4.55 -5.51
C LEU A 6 4.56 -4.10 -6.83
N THR A 7 4.39 -2.82 -7.20
CA THR A 7 5.07 -2.27 -8.37
C THR A 7 6.59 -2.22 -8.17
N LYS A 8 7.33 -2.03 -9.26
CA LYS A 8 8.79 -1.84 -9.22
C LYS A 8 9.19 -0.71 -8.26
N LEU A 9 8.47 0.41 -8.28
CA LEU A 9 8.72 1.56 -7.39
C LEU A 9 8.49 1.20 -5.91
N ALA A 10 7.39 0.51 -5.60
CA ALA A 10 7.12 0.06 -4.23
C ALA A 10 8.20 -0.92 -3.73
N LYS A 11 8.60 -1.89 -4.57
CA LYS A 11 9.68 -2.84 -4.24
C LYS A 11 11.01 -2.12 -4.01
N GLN A 12 11.37 -1.17 -4.88
CA GLN A 12 12.60 -0.38 -4.71
C GLN A 12 12.59 0.45 -3.44
N PHE A 13 11.45 1.03 -3.05
CA PHE A 13 11.33 1.75 -1.79
C PHE A 13 11.56 0.82 -0.60
N LEU A 14 10.92 -0.36 -0.58
CA LEU A 14 11.09 -1.35 0.49
C LEU A 14 12.55 -1.81 0.64
N LYS A 15 13.26 -2.02 -0.48
CA LYS A 15 14.68 -2.39 -0.48
C LYS A 15 15.60 -1.36 0.18
N LYS A 16 15.18 -0.09 0.26
CA LYS A 16 15.95 1.00 0.90
C LYS A 16 15.65 1.15 2.40
N LEU A 17 14.66 0.42 2.92
CA LEU A 17 14.30 0.48 4.33
C LEU A 17 15.08 -0.55 5.13
N SER A 18 15.17 -0.33 6.44
CA SER A 18 15.56 -1.41 7.35
C SER A 18 14.58 -2.58 7.26
N GLN A 19 15.09 -3.78 7.51
CA GLN A 19 14.32 -5.04 7.49
C GLN A 19 13.02 -4.91 8.30
N GLN A 20 13.11 -4.39 9.52
CA GLN A 20 11.97 -4.19 10.42
C GLN A 20 10.87 -3.30 9.81
N ASN A 21 11.25 -2.20 9.16
CA ASN A 21 10.30 -1.29 8.53
C ASN A 21 9.66 -1.92 7.28
N ALA A 22 10.44 -2.64 6.49
CA ALA A 22 9.93 -3.36 5.32
C ALA A 22 8.92 -4.45 5.72
N GLU A 23 9.23 -5.24 6.75
CA GLU A 23 8.34 -6.27 7.30
C GLU A 23 7.03 -5.68 7.85
N LEU A 24 7.12 -4.57 8.59
CA LEU A 24 5.93 -3.87 9.09
C LEU A 24 4.99 -3.46 7.95
N ILE A 25 5.56 -2.94 6.86
CA ILE A 25 4.81 -2.53 5.68
C ILE A 25 4.19 -3.75 4.98
N LEU A 26 4.97 -4.79 4.74
CA LEU A 26 4.47 -6.01 4.11
C LEU A 26 3.34 -6.62 4.93
N LYS A 27 3.50 -6.77 6.25
CA LYS A 27 2.47 -7.30 7.14
C LYS A 27 1.18 -6.48 7.01
N LYS A 28 1.26 -5.14 7.04
CA LYS A 28 0.08 -4.29 6.92
C LYS A 28 -0.61 -4.42 5.56
N VAL A 29 0.17 -4.48 4.48
CA VAL A 29 -0.34 -4.68 3.11
C VAL A 29 -1.00 -6.05 2.97
N HIS A 30 -0.41 -7.11 3.53
CA HIS A 30 -1.00 -8.45 3.52
C HIS A 30 -2.37 -8.48 4.20
N THR A 31 -2.59 -7.68 5.25
CA THR A 31 -3.90 -7.62 5.90
C THR A 31 -5.01 -7.00 5.01
N LEU A 32 -4.67 -6.41 3.86
CA LEU A 32 -5.66 -5.93 2.89
C LEU A 32 -6.27 -7.06 2.06
N ARG A 33 -5.66 -8.26 2.06
CA ARG A 33 -6.14 -9.40 1.27
C ARG A 33 -7.55 -9.83 1.68
N ASP A 34 -7.90 -9.71 2.96
CA ASP A 34 -9.18 -10.20 3.46
C ASP A 34 -10.28 -9.15 3.31
N ASN A 35 -10.02 -7.93 3.79
CA ASN A 35 -10.94 -6.80 3.64
C ASN A 35 -10.15 -5.48 3.49
N PRO A 36 -9.97 -4.96 2.25
CA PRO A 36 -9.15 -3.79 2.01
C PRO A 36 -9.81 -2.49 2.48
N PHE A 37 -11.11 -2.31 2.25
CA PHE A 37 -11.78 -1.00 2.37
C PHE A 37 -11.73 -0.35 3.76
N PRO A 38 -11.90 -1.06 4.89
CA PRO A 38 -11.85 -0.45 6.22
C PRO A 38 -10.51 0.20 6.56
N LYS A 39 -9.43 -0.27 5.94
CA LYS A 39 -8.05 0.18 6.20
C LYS A 39 -7.61 1.29 5.23
N LEU A 40 -8.39 1.52 4.18
CA LEU A 40 -8.06 2.41 3.09
C LEU A 40 -8.87 3.69 3.17
N LYS A 41 -8.24 4.81 2.81
CA LYS A 41 -8.94 6.08 2.59
C LYS A 41 -8.78 6.49 1.14
N LYS A 42 -9.88 6.80 0.47
CA LYS A 42 -9.87 7.26 -0.92
C LYS A 42 -9.11 8.59 -1.03
N LEU A 43 -8.31 8.74 -2.07
CA LEU A 43 -7.64 9.99 -2.39
C LEU A 43 -8.62 10.91 -3.13
N LYS A 44 -8.72 12.18 -2.69
CA LYS A 44 -9.63 13.17 -3.29
C LYS A 44 -9.32 13.32 -4.78
N GLY A 45 -10.34 13.27 -5.63
CA GLY A 45 -10.20 13.44 -7.08
C GLY A 45 -9.58 12.26 -7.83
N SER A 46 -9.41 11.09 -7.21
CA SER A 46 -8.88 9.90 -7.91
C SER A 46 -9.64 8.61 -7.55
N LYS A 47 -9.43 7.56 -8.36
CA LYS A 47 -9.87 6.19 -8.06
C LYS A 47 -8.92 5.45 -7.11
N LEU A 48 -7.84 6.11 -6.67
CA LEU A 48 -6.81 5.54 -5.84
C LEU A 48 -7.12 5.66 -4.35
N TRP A 49 -6.46 4.81 -3.59
CA TRP A 49 -6.60 4.68 -2.16
C TRP A 49 -5.27 4.92 -1.47
N ARG A 50 -5.34 5.28 -0.20
CA ARG A 50 -4.18 5.48 0.66
C ARG A 50 -4.30 4.57 1.88
N LEU A 51 -3.25 3.78 2.12
CA LEU A 51 -3.05 3.05 3.36
C LEU A 51 -2.09 3.81 4.28
N ARG A 52 -2.42 3.91 5.56
CA ARG A 52 -1.51 4.40 6.61
C ARG A 52 -0.77 3.24 7.24
N ILE A 53 0.55 3.35 7.36
CA ILE A 53 1.42 2.30 7.91
C ILE A 53 2.47 2.96 8.80
N ALA A 54 2.18 3.10 10.10
CA ALA A 54 3.07 3.82 11.03
C ALA A 54 3.54 5.18 10.47
N ASN A 55 4.84 5.30 10.17
CA ASN A 55 5.49 6.49 9.62
C ASN A 55 5.46 6.58 8.08
N TYR A 56 4.77 5.67 7.41
CA TYR A 56 4.68 5.57 5.96
C TYR A 56 3.23 5.67 5.45
N ARG A 57 3.11 5.99 4.17
CA ARG A 57 1.87 5.89 3.40
C ARG A 57 2.13 5.05 2.16
N ALA A 58 1.12 4.27 1.77
CA ALA A 58 1.12 3.57 0.50
C ALA A 58 -0.06 4.06 -0.35
N VAL A 59 0.21 4.34 -1.63
CA VAL A 59 -0.81 4.61 -2.65
C VAL A 59 -1.17 3.28 -3.28
N ILE A 60 -2.45 2.99 -3.32
CA ILE A 60 -3.00 1.68 -3.67
C ILE A 60 -4.09 1.83 -4.70
N ASP A 61 -4.04 0.97 -5.70
CA ASP A 61 -5.14 0.75 -6.65
C ASP A 61 -5.85 -0.56 -6.30
N VAL A 62 -7.17 -0.51 -6.16
CA VAL A 62 -7.99 -1.68 -5.79
C VAL A 62 -8.89 -2.00 -6.96
N ILE A 63 -8.57 -3.11 -7.64
CA ILE A 63 -9.30 -3.61 -8.79
C ILE A 63 -10.30 -4.64 -8.28
N ILE A 64 -11.55 -4.21 -8.13
CA ILE A 64 -12.62 -5.03 -7.53
C ILE A 64 -12.96 -6.23 -8.41
N SER A 65 -13.10 -6.02 -9.73
CA SER A 65 -13.46 -7.08 -10.70
C SER A 65 -12.47 -8.23 -10.70
N GLY A 66 -11.17 -7.93 -10.66
CA GLY A 66 -10.09 -8.92 -10.65
C GLY A 66 -9.64 -9.36 -9.26
N LYS A 67 -10.25 -8.87 -8.17
CA LYS A 67 -9.78 -9.04 -6.79
C LYS A 67 -8.28 -8.78 -6.65
N LYS A 68 -7.77 -7.70 -7.26
CA LYS A 68 -6.34 -7.33 -7.24
C LYS A 68 -6.12 -6.03 -6.47
N ILE A 69 -5.04 -5.98 -5.71
CA ILE A 69 -4.57 -4.80 -4.96
C ILE A 69 -3.16 -4.50 -5.46
N ARG A 70 -2.98 -3.35 -6.11
CA ARG A 70 -1.68 -2.91 -6.61
C ARG A 70 -1.14 -1.80 -5.73
N VAL A 71 -0.01 -2.04 -5.07
CA VAL A 71 0.69 -1.02 -4.30
C VAL A 71 1.57 -0.22 -5.25
N LEU A 72 1.10 0.97 -5.62
CA LEU A 72 1.72 1.80 -6.64
C LEU A 72 2.99 2.49 -6.13
N ARG A 73 2.93 3.05 -4.92
CA ARG A 73 4.03 3.80 -4.31
C ARG A 73 3.97 3.67 -2.79
N ILE A 74 5.12 3.62 -2.15
CA ILE A 74 5.28 3.70 -0.69
C ILE A 74 6.25 4.85 -0.40
N GLY A 75 6.01 5.58 0.68
CA GLY A 75 6.85 6.70 1.07
C GLY A 75 6.64 7.13 2.51
N HIS A 76 7.57 7.91 3.05
CA HIS A 76 7.45 8.44 4.39
C HIS A 76 6.27 9.43 4.47
N ARG A 77 5.61 9.50 5.63
CA ARG A 77 4.45 10.37 5.88
C ARG A 77 4.75 11.86 5.66
N LYS A 78 6.03 12.24 5.76
CA LYS A 78 6.56 13.59 5.54
C LYS A 78 6.87 13.92 4.07
N ASN A 79 6.99 12.90 3.22
CA ASN A 79 7.33 13.01 1.79
C ASN A 79 6.18 12.58 0.86
N ILE A 80 5.02 12.23 1.44
CA ILE A 80 3.78 11.95 0.72
C ILE A 80 2.78 13.02 1.19
N TYR A 81 2.99 14.23 0.65
CA TYR A 81 2.04 15.14 0.00
C TYR A 81 2.83 16.16 -0.81
#